data_AF-A0A921B663-F1
#
_entry.id   AF-A0A921B663-F1
#
_cell.length_a   1.000
_cell.length_b   1.000
_cell.length_c   1.000
_cell.angle_alpha   90.00
_cell.angle_beta   90.00
_cell.angle_gamma   90.00
#
_symmetry.space_group_name_H-M   'P 1'
#
loop_
_entity.id
_entity.type
_entity.pdbx_description
1 polymer ?
#
loop_
_entity_poly.entity_id
_entity_poly.type
_entity_poly.pdbx_seq_one_letter_code
_entity_poly.pdbx_strand_id
1 'polypeptide(L)' 'MIMKCRFQQRVLEFFRRADVVLVVGTRFNWMMTFGKQIAEESKVIQIDIHGAKLGHNRSVDVGIEGDAKIVLQQMIDRV' A
#
# COMPACT_ATOMS: atom_id res chain seq x y z
N MET A 1 -9.69 -8.74 -26.75
CA MET A 1 -8.59 -9.58 -26.26
C MET A 1 -7.40 -8.67 -25.95
N ILE A 2 -7.34 -8.07 -24.76
CA ILE A 2 -6.28 -7.13 -24.39
C ILE A 2 -5.04 -7.96 -23.98
N MET A 3 -3.94 -7.78 -24.70
CA MET A 3 -2.61 -8.28 -24.31
C MET A 3 -2.33 -7.86 -22.87
N LYS A 4 -2.44 -8.79 -21.91
CA LYS A 4 -1.94 -8.57 -20.55
C LYS A 4 -0.41 -8.58 -20.63
N CYS A 5 0.20 -7.40 -20.49
CA CYS A 5 1.63 -7.26 -20.29
C CYS A 5 2.05 -8.17 -19.12
N ARG A 6 2.99 -9.10 -19.35
CA ARG A 6 3.47 -10.07 -18.33
C ARG A 6 3.96 -9.42 -17.05
N PHE A 7 4.39 -8.16 -17.13
CA PHE A 7 4.81 -7.37 -15.97
C PHE A 7 3.66 -7.11 -14.98
N GLN A 8 2.47 -6.83 -15.49
CA GLN A 8 1.29 -6.47 -14.68
C GLN A 8 0.67 -7.70 -13.99
N GLN A 9 0.81 -8.89 -14.58
CA GLN A 9 0.29 -10.14 -14.00
C GLN A 9 1.04 -10.61 -12.75
N ARG A 10 2.36 -10.39 -12.67
CA ARG A 10 3.16 -10.81 -11.51
C ARG A 10 2.87 -9.96 -10.28
N VAL A 11 2.77 -8.64 -10.45
CA VAL A 11 2.51 -7.69 -9.35
C VAL A 11 1.18 -8.01 -8.65
N LEU A 12 0.16 -8.38 -9.44
CA LEU A 12 -1.14 -8.87 -8.95
C LEU A 12 -1.02 -10.12 -8.07
N GLU A 13 -0.17 -11.06 -8.43
CA GLU A 13 0.06 -12.28 -7.65
C GLU A 13 0.79 -11.97 -6.33
N PHE A 14 1.75 -11.04 -6.34
CA PHE A 14 2.46 -10.59 -5.14
C PHE A 14 1.50 -9.98 -4.12
N PHE A 15 0.55 -9.13 -4.53
CA PHE A 15 -0.42 -8.54 -3.61
C PHE A 15 -1.35 -9.58 -2.95
N ARG A 16 -1.55 -10.74 -3.58
CA ARG A 16 -2.38 -11.83 -3.02
C ARG A 16 -1.62 -12.72 -2.04
N ARG A 17 -0.29 -12.70 -2.07
CA ARG A 17 0.57 -13.56 -1.24
C ARG A 17 1.39 -12.80 -0.20
N ALA A 18 1.38 -11.47 -0.24
CA ALA A 18 2.11 -10.66 0.71
C ALA A 18 1.47 -10.77 2.10
N ASP A 19 2.28 -10.97 3.14
CA ASP A 19 1.82 -10.92 4.53
C ASP A 19 1.66 -9.47 5.02
N VAL A 20 2.50 -8.57 4.49
CA VAL A 20 2.49 -7.13 4.82
C VAL A 20 2.70 -6.31 3.54
N VAL A 21 1.89 -5.26 3.38
CA VAL A 21 1.99 -4.29 2.29
C VAL A 21 2.23 -2.90 2.89
N LEU A 22 3.42 -2.35 2.64
CA LEU A 22 3.76 -0.98 2.99
C LEU A 22 3.47 -0.04 1.81
N VAL A 23 2.56 0.90 2.02
CA VAL A 23 2.17 1.91 1.03
C VAL A 23 2.70 3.26 1.46
N VAL A 24 3.57 3.86 0.65
CA VAL A 24 4.23 5.13 0.97
C VAL A 24 3.82 6.19 -0.05
N GLY A 25 3.29 7.32 0.42
CA GLY A 25 2.96 8.50 -0.40
C GLY A 25 1.94 8.24 -1.51
N THR A 26 1.21 7.12 -1.44
CA THR A 26 0.32 6.66 -2.50
C THR A 26 -1.10 6.55 -1.98
N ARG A 27 -2.04 7.11 -2.74
CA ARG A 27 -3.47 7.02 -2.46
C ARG A 27 -4.01 5.74 -3.07
N PHE A 28 -4.88 5.02 -2.36
CA PHE A 28 -5.67 3.92 -2.92
C PHE A 28 -6.68 4.46 -3.94
N ASN A 29 -6.21 4.68 -5.16
CA ASN A 29 -7.01 5.16 -6.29
C ASN A 29 -7.49 3.99 -7.16
N TRP A 30 -8.23 4.32 -8.22
CA TRP A 30 -8.77 3.36 -9.18
C TRP A 30 -7.69 2.52 -9.87
N MET A 31 -6.47 3.05 -10.03
CA MET A 31 -5.35 2.30 -10.62
C MET A 31 -4.89 1.14 -9.71
N MET A 32 -5.02 1.29 -8.39
CA MET A 32 -4.80 0.20 -7.43
C MET A 32 -6.06 -0.62 -7.15
N THR A 33 -7.12 -0.46 -7.95
CA THR A 33 -8.43 -1.09 -7.74
C THR A 33 -8.93 -0.87 -6.32
N PHE A 34 -8.68 0.33 -5.77
CA PHE A 34 -9.09 0.69 -4.41
C PHE A 34 -8.53 -0.26 -3.33
N GLY A 35 -7.37 -0.87 -3.56
CA GLY A 35 -6.76 -1.81 -2.62
C GLY A 35 -7.42 -3.20 -2.60
N LYS A 36 -8.36 -3.50 -3.51
CA LYS A 36 -9.03 -4.82 -3.59
C LYS A 36 -8.13 -5.95 -4.09
N GLN A 37 -6.99 -5.63 -4.70
CA GLN A 37 -6.02 -6.63 -5.15
C GLN A 37 -5.14 -7.15 -4.01
N ILE A 38 -5.08 -6.42 -2.90
CA ILE A 38 -4.35 -6.80 -1.69
C ILE A 38 -5.15 -7.85 -0.94
N ALA A 39 -4.51 -8.95 -0.55
CA ALA A 39 -5.15 -10.02 0.21
C ALA A 39 -5.85 -9.46 1.47
N GLU A 40 -7.02 -10.00 1.81
CA GLU A 40 -7.78 -9.55 2.98
C GLU A 40 -7.02 -9.79 4.29
N GLU A 41 -6.30 -10.91 4.35
CA GLU A 41 -5.46 -11.33 5.48
C GLU A 41 -4.16 -10.51 5.62
N SER A 42 -3.77 -9.76 4.58
CA SER A 42 -2.49 -9.06 4.58
C SER A 42 -2.57 -7.73 5.31
N LYS A 43 -1.57 -7.46 6.14
CA LYS A 43 -1.49 -6.24 6.93
C LYS A 43 -1.12 -5.07 6.04
N VAL A 44 -1.90 -4.00 6.10
CA VAL A 44 -1.67 -2.79 5.31
C VAL A 44 -1.15 -1.68 6.22
N ILE A 45 0.06 -1.21 5.93
CA ILE A 45 0.66 -0.03 6.57
C ILE A 45 0.67 1.09 5.54
N GLN A 46 0.07 2.24 5.88
CA GLN A 46 0.00 3.38 4.98
C GLN A 46 0.72 4.59 5.61
N ILE A 47 1.66 5.18 4.87
CA ILE A 47 2.33 6.43 5.23
C ILE A 47 1.88 7.49 4.21
N ASP A 48 1.21 8.53 4.68
CA ASP A 48 0.78 9.66 3.84
C ASP A 48 0.91 10.97 4.64
N ILE A 49 1.24 12.06 3.97
CA ILE A 49 1.31 13.38 4.59
C ILE A 49 -0.10 13.94 4.90
N HIS A 50 -1.12 13.42 4.23
CA HIS A 50 -2.51 13.83 4.44
C HIS A 50 -3.27 12.80 5.26
N GLY A 51 -3.40 13.01 6.57
CA GLY A 51 -4.10 12.10 7.49
C GLY A 51 -5.53 11.77 7.07
N ALA A 52 -6.25 12.73 6.45
CA ALA A 52 -7.61 12.53 5.94
C ALA A 52 -7.74 11.43 4.86
N LYS A 53 -6.64 10.99 4.26
CA LYS A 53 -6.62 9.92 3.25
C LYS A 53 -6.16 8.56 3.80
N LEU A 54 -5.75 8.49 5.06
CA LEU A 54 -5.42 7.23 5.72
C LEU A 54 -6.70 6.41 5.89
N GLY A 55 -6.66 5.15 5.48
CA GLY A 55 -7.84 4.28 5.55
C GLY A 55 -8.94 4.61 4.53
N HIS A 56 -8.71 5.57 3.63
CA HIS A 56 -9.68 5.93 2.61
C HIS A 56 -9.70 4.85 1.51
N ASN A 57 -10.88 4.32 1.21
CA ASN A 57 -11.17 3.19 0.29
C ASN A 57 -10.82 1.77 0.77
N ARG A 58 -10.01 1.61 1.82
CA ARG A 58 -9.72 0.31 2.46
C ARG A 58 -9.26 0.53 3.89
N SER A 59 -9.71 -0.31 4.83
CA SER A 59 -9.18 -0.32 6.19
C SER A 59 -7.67 -0.56 6.18
N VAL A 60 -6.95 0.28 6.92
CA VAL A 60 -5.50 0.22 7.10
C VAL A 60 -5.24 -0.16 8.54
N ASP A 61 -4.35 -1.13 8.76
CA ASP A 61 -4.00 -1.59 10.11
C ASP A 61 -3.18 -0.54 10.85
N VAL A 62 -2.22 0.08 10.16
CA VAL A 62 -1.37 1.14 10.72
C VAL A 62 -1.27 2.30 9.72
N GLY A 63 -1.94 3.40 10.03
CA GLY A 63 -1.82 4.66 9.29
C GLY A 63 -0.84 5.59 10.00
N ILE A 64 0.19 6.05 9.29
CA ILE A 64 1.17 7.02 9.81
C ILE A 64 0.99 8.31 9.00
N GLU A 65 0.58 9.37 9.70
CA GLU A 65 0.55 10.71 9.12
C GLU A 65 1.94 11.34 9.25
N GLY A 66 2.55 11.69 8.13
CA GLY A 66 3.85 12.36 8.15
C GLY A 66 4.59 12.33 6.83
N ASP A 67 5.72 13.03 6.81
CA ASP A 67 6.63 12.99 5.66
C ASP A 67 7.26 11.60 5.54
N ALA A 68 7.13 11.00 4.35
CA ALA A 68 7.63 9.66 4.07
C ALA A 68 9.12 9.51 4.35
N LYS A 69 9.94 10.53 4.07
CA LYS A 69 11.39 10.48 4.30
C LYS A 69 11.70 10.41 5.79
N ILE A 70 11.04 11.24 6.60
CA ILE A 70 11.25 11.28 8.05
C ILE A 70 10.78 9.97 8.68
N VAL A 71 9.59 9.51 8.32
CA VAL A 71 9.02 8.27 8.88
C VAL A 71 9.89 7.06 8.51
N LEU A 72 10.32 6.94 7.25
CA LEU A 72 11.18 5.84 6.83
C LEU A 72 12.56 5.91 7.50
N GLN A 73 13.12 7.11 7.71
CA GLN A 73 14.38 7.26 8.45
C GLN A 73 14.23 6.78 9.90
N GLN A 74 13.17 7.19 10.58
CA GLN A 74 12.87 6.74 11.95
C GLN A 74 12.66 5.21 12.04
N MET A 75 12.09 4.59 11.00
CA MET A 75 11.96 3.14 10.94
C MET A 75 13.32 2.46 10.79
N ILE A 76 14.18 2.96 9.90
CA ILE A 76 15.53 2.41 9.69
C ILE A 76 16.38 2.56 10.96
N ASP A 77 16.32 3.72 11.63
CA ASP A 77 17.12 3.99 12.83
C ASP A 77 16.72 3.12 14.04
N ARG A 78 15.56 2.46 14.00
CA ARG A 78 15.04 1.60 15.07
C ARG A 78 15.20 0.09 14.82
N VAL A 79 15.66 -0.30 13.64
CA VAL A 79 15.93 -1.70 13.26
C VAL A 79 17.40 -2.01 13.49
#